data_AF-A0A1A8J634-F1
#
_entry.id   AF-A0A1A8J634-F1
#
_cell.length_a   1.000
_cell.length_b   1.000
_cell.length_c   1.000
_cell.angle_alpha   90.00
_cell.angle_beta   90.00
_cell.angle_gamma   90.00
#
_symmetry.space_group_name_H-M   'P 1'
#
loop_
_entity.id
_entity.type
_entity.pdbx_description
1 polymer ?
#
loop_
_entity_poly.entity_id
_entity_poly.type
_entity_poly.pdbx_seq_one_letter_code
_entity_poly.pdbx_strand_id
1 'polypeptide(L)'
;VVFFTNQMGIAKGKLCPEVFKSKVEDILAALQLPVQVFVATGPGIYRKPVMGMWKYLCEEANDGVTVDKTQSLYVGDAAGRPENWAPGRKKKDFSCSDRLFALNIGLQFHTPEEYFLGWKSAPYSLPSFDPRKLDSTSRLSDPPSASLTSTETEVIVAVGYPAAGKSTFFHTHIIPKGYVYVNRDTLGSWQNCVSACERALKEGRSVVIDNTNPDPESRKRYVGVAKAAGVSCRCFHFTATLEQAKHNNRFREMVPSGSKHAKVNDMVFHSYKKHFVAPALSEGFSEILQIHFVPHFKDNQSETLFRQFSEG
;
A
#
# COMPACT_ATOMS: atom_id res chain seq x y z
N VAL A 1 -23.66 -10.20 -20.80
CA VAL A 1 -22.31 -10.70 -20.39
C VAL A 1 -21.39 -9.51 -20.20
N VAL A 2 -20.48 -9.53 -19.22
CA VAL A 2 -19.58 -8.40 -18.94
C VAL A 2 -18.12 -8.84 -18.93
N PHE A 3 -17.24 -8.09 -19.60
CA PHE A 3 -15.79 -8.28 -19.53
C PHE A 3 -15.12 -7.17 -18.75
N PHE A 4 -14.25 -7.55 -17.81
CA PHE A 4 -13.41 -6.66 -17.03
C PHE A 4 -11.94 -6.92 -17.36
N THR A 5 -11.25 -5.96 -17.99
CA THR A 5 -9.88 -6.16 -18.50
C THR A 5 -8.89 -5.07 -18.09
N ASN A 6 -7.69 -5.49 -17.69
CA ASN A 6 -6.59 -4.60 -17.31
C ASN A 6 -5.68 -4.35 -18.52
N GLN A 7 -5.59 -3.12 -19.02
CA GLN A 7 -4.82 -2.74 -20.22
C GLN A 7 -3.85 -1.57 -19.95
N MET A 8 -2.95 -1.76 -18.97
CA MET A 8 -1.91 -0.80 -18.59
C MET A 8 -0.99 -0.39 -19.76
N GLY A 9 -0.91 -1.21 -20.82
CA GLY A 9 -0.18 -0.86 -22.04
C GLY A 9 -0.66 0.45 -22.66
N ILE A 10 -1.94 0.78 -22.50
CA ILE A 10 -2.54 2.02 -23.02
C ILE A 10 -1.95 3.24 -22.33
N ALA A 11 -2.03 3.34 -20.99
CA ALA A 11 -1.43 4.46 -20.27
C ALA A 11 0.11 4.54 -20.41
N LYS A 12 0.77 3.42 -20.75
CA LYS A 12 2.21 3.39 -21.02
C LYS A 12 2.58 3.76 -22.47
N GLY A 13 1.61 4.07 -23.33
CA GLY A 13 1.84 4.34 -24.76
C GLY A 13 2.33 3.13 -25.56
N LYS A 14 2.23 1.92 -24.99
CA LYS A 14 2.63 0.65 -25.64
C LYS A 14 1.51 0.02 -26.47
N LEU A 15 0.27 0.50 -26.30
CA LEU A 15 -0.91 0.01 -26.99
C LEU A 15 -1.82 1.20 -27.32
N CYS A 16 -2.13 1.39 -28.60
CA CYS A 16 -3.07 2.40 -29.06
C CYS A 16 -4.51 2.00 -28.62
N PRO A 17 -5.28 2.90 -27.98
CA PRO A 17 -6.65 2.63 -27.57
C PRO A 17 -7.56 2.14 -28.71
N GLU A 18 -7.43 2.73 -29.89
CA GLU A 18 -8.25 2.46 -31.07
C GLU A 18 -7.99 1.04 -31.60
N VAL A 19 -6.71 0.63 -31.62
CA VAL A 19 -6.32 -0.74 -31.97
C VAL A 19 -6.89 -1.74 -30.96
N PHE A 20 -6.87 -1.42 -29.67
CA PHE A 20 -7.46 -2.29 -28.65
C PHE A 20 -8.99 -2.39 -28.80
N LYS A 21 -9.68 -1.29 -29.11
CA LYS A 21 -11.12 -1.27 -29.36
C LYS A 21 -11.50 -2.16 -30.55
N SER A 22 -10.84 -2.00 -31.68
CA SER A 22 -11.06 -2.83 -32.87
C SER A 22 -10.83 -4.32 -32.56
N LYS A 23 -9.76 -4.67 -31.82
CA LYS A 23 -9.54 -6.05 -31.36
C LYS A 23 -10.68 -6.59 -30.50
N VAL A 24 -11.25 -5.75 -29.62
CA VAL A 24 -12.40 -6.16 -28.80
C VAL A 24 -13.61 -6.41 -29.69
N GLU A 25 -13.91 -5.50 -30.63
CA GLU A 25 -15.03 -5.65 -31.59
C GLU A 25 -14.92 -6.96 -32.38
N ASP A 26 -13.73 -7.31 -32.87
CA ASP A 26 -13.49 -8.57 -33.58
C ASP A 26 -13.77 -9.80 -32.69
N ILE A 27 -13.36 -9.75 -31.42
CA ILE A 27 -13.65 -10.82 -30.45
C ILE A 27 -15.16 -10.95 -30.22
N LEU A 28 -15.87 -9.83 -30.08
CA LEU A 28 -17.32 -9.84 -29.85
C LEU A 28 -18.08 -10.36 -31.08
N ALA A 29 -17.63 -9.99 -32.28
CA ALA A 29 -18.17 -10.51 -33.54
C ALA A 29 -17.99 -12.03 -33.65
N ALA A 30 -16.82 -12.55 -33.25
CA ALA A 30 -16.56 -13.99 -33.23
C ALA A 30 -17.39 -14.74 -32.18
N LEU A 31 -17.58 -14.15 -30.99
CA LEU A 31 -18.38 -14.75 -29.93
C LEU A 31 -19.88 -14.74 -30.22
N GLN A 32 -20.36 -13.82 -31.06
CA GLN A 32 -21.79 -13.63 -31.38
C GLN A 32 -22.66 -13.45 -30.13
N LEU A 33 -22.13 -12.74 -29.12
CA LEU A 33 -22.81 -12.47 -27.86
C LEU A 33 -22.83 -10.96 -27.56
N PRO A 34 -23.92 -10.43 -27.00
CA PRO A 34 -23.93 -9.08 -26.47
C PRO A 34 -23.07 -9.01 -25.20
N VAL A 35 -21.95 -8.31 -25.30
CA VAL A 35 -20.98 -8.13 -24.20
C VAL A 35 -20.72 -6.65 -23.96
N GLN A 36 -20.80 -6.24 -22.70
CA GLN A 36 -20.34 -4.93 -22.24
C GLN A 36 -18.89 -5.06 -21.74
N VAL A 37 -17.99 -4.17 -22.18
CA VAL A 37 -16.56 -4.29 -21.90
C VAL A 37 -16.04 -3.08 -21.14
N PHE A 38 -15.45 -3.32 -19.97
CA PHE A 38 -14.80 -2.32 -19.14
C PHE A 38 -13.28 -2.50 -19.17
N VAL A 39 -12.57 -1.41 -19.44
CA VAL A 39 -11.13 -1.43 -19.70
C VAL A 39 -10.41 -0.51 -18.72
N ALA A 40 -9.65 -1.08 -17.79
CA ALA A 40 -8.77 -0.33 -16.91
C ALA A 40 -7.45 -0.01 -17.63
N THR A 41 -7.32 1.21 -18.14
CA THR A 41 -6.19 1.64 -18.98
C THR A 41 -4.92 2.03 -18.20
N GLY A 42 -5.06 2.30 -16.90
CA GLY A 42 -3.99 2.80 -16.03
C GLY A 42 -4.00 2.18 -14.63
N PRO A 43 -3.17 2.69 -13.70
CA PRO A 43 -3.24 2.33 -12.28
C PRO A 43 -4.47 2.96 -11.61
N GLY A 44 -4.72 2.57 -10.36
CA GLY A 44 -5.73 3.20 -9.52
C GLY A 44 -7.01 2.38 -9.40
N ILE A 45 -8.12 3.06 -9.08
CA ILE A 45 -9.35 2.43 -8.60
C ILE A 45 -10.00 1.46 -9.60
N TYR A 46 -9.81 1.65 -10.90
CA TYR A 46 -10.38 0.79 -11.93
C TYR A 46 -9.56 -0.48 -12.18
N ARG A 47 -8.29 -0.51 -11.78
CA ARG A 47 -7.41 -1.64 -12.06
C ARG A 47 -7.70 -2.80 -11.11
N LYS A 48 -8.03 -3.98 -11.64
CA LYS A 48 -8.17 -5.21 -10.85
C LYS A 48 -6.87 -5.47 -10.06
N PRO A 49 -6.93 -5.86 -8.78
CA PRO A 49 -8.13 -6.38 -8.10
C PRO A 49 -9.07 -5.35 -7.46
N VAL A 50 -8.82 -4.04 -7.62
CA VAL A 50 -9.70 -3.00 -7.06
C VAL A 50 -11.05 -2.98 -7.79
N MET A 51 -12.12 -2.66 -7.06
CA MET A 51 -13.51 -2.81 -7.51
C MET A 51 -14.02 -1.68 -8.41
N GLY A 52 -13.21 -0.73 -8.86
CA GLY A 52 -13.72 0.47 -9.55
C GLY A 52 -14.53 0.15 -10.81
N MET A 53 -14.10 -0.81 -11.63
CA MET A 53 -14.90 -1.19 -12.81
C MET A 53 -16.23 -1.85 -12.42
N TRP A 54 -16.25 -2.66 -11.37
CA TRP A 54 -17.48 -3.28 -10.86
C TRP A 54 -18.46 -2.24 -10.31
N LYS A 55 -17.95 -1.26 -9.55
CA LYS A 55 -18.76 -0.15 -9.05
C LYS A 55 -19.37 0.64 -10.19
N TYR A 56 -18.58 1.00 -11.19
CA TYR A 56 -19.06 1.72 -12.36
C TYR A 56 -20.12 0.93 -13.14
N LEU A 57 -19.97 -0.40 -13.29
CA LEU A 57 -21.04 -1.25 -13.82
C LEU A 57 -22.34 -1.06 -13.04
N CYS A 58 -22.30 -1.23 -11.71
CA CYS A 58 -23.51 -1.21 -10.88
C CYS A 58 -24.16 0.17 -10.77
N GLU A 59 -23.35 1.22 -10.71
CA GLU A 59 -23.80 2.59 -10.42
C GLU A 59 -24.20 3.33 -11.71
N GLU A 60 -23.49 3.11 -12.82
CA GLU A 60 -23.58 3.97 -14.00
C GLU A 60 -23.97 3.22 -15.28
N ALA A 61 -23.72 1.92 -15.36
CA ALA A 61 -23.72 1.20 -16.64
C ALA A 61 -24.60 -0.06 -16.66
N ASN A 62 -25.61 -0.13 -15.76
CA ASN A 62 -26.56 -1.24 -15.67
C ASN A 62 -28.02 -0.75 -15.53
N ASP A 63 -28.34 0.43 -16.07
CA ASP A 63 -29.70 1.00 -16.14
C ASP A 63 -30.45 1.05 -14.80
N GLY A 64 -29.72 1.24 -13.69
CA GLY A 64 -30.28 1.23 -12.33
C GLY A 64 -30.73 -0.16 -11.83
N VAL A 65 -30.54 -1.22 -12.62
CA VAL A 65 -30.85 -2.59 -12.21
C VAL A 65 -29.80 -3.05 -11.20
N THR A 66 -30.24 -3.52 -10.04
CA THR A 66 -29.33 -4.06 -9.02
C THR A 66 -28.82 -5.43 -9.43
N VAL A 67 -27.51 -5.64 -9.35
CA VAL A 67 -26.87 -6.92 -9.68
C VAL A 67 -26.93 -7.87 -8.47
N ASP A 68 -27.58 -9.03 -8.63
CA ASP A 68 -27.56 -10.09 -7.63
C ASP A 68 -26.22 -10.86 -7.67
N LYS A 69 -25.38 -10.60 -6.67
CA LYS A 69 -24.06 -11.25 -6.54
C LYS A 69 -24.15 -12.75 -6.31
N THR A 70 -25.24 -13.26 -5.72
CA THR A 70 -25.42 -14.70 -5.44
C THR A 70 -25.72 -15.50 -6.70
N GLN A 71 -26.30 -14.84 -7.71
CA GLN A 71 -26.55 -15.39 -9.04
C GLN A 71 -25.48 -14.95 -10.07
N SER A 72 -24.43 -14.27 -9.62
CA SER A 72 -23.34 -13.80 -10.45
C SER A 72 -22.05 -14.55 -10.15
N LEU A 73 -21.19 -14.67 -11.16
CA LEU A 73 -19.88 -15.29 -11.05
C LEU A 73 -18.83 -14.51 -11.85
N TYR A 74 -17.56 -14.71 -11.52
CA TYR A 74 -16.43 -14.17 -12.23
C TYR A 74 -15.50 -15.27 -12.71
N VAL A 75 -15.10 -15.22 -13.98
CA VAL A 75 -14.17 -16.18 -14.59
C VAL A 75 -12.92 -15.44 -15.04
N GLY A 76 -11.75 -15.92 -14.63
CA GLY A 76 -10.47 -15.29 -15.00
C GLY A 76 -9.25 -16.19 -14.79
N ASP A 77 -8.18 -15.93 -15.53
CA ASP A 77 -6.98 -16.76 -15.55
C ASP A 77 -5.92 -16.29 -14.54
N ALA A 78 -5.95 -15.02 -14.12
CA ALA A 78 -5.06 -14.50 -13.08
C ALA A 78 -5.53 -14.98 -11.69
N ALA A 79 -5.36 -16.27 -11.44
CA ALA A 79 -5.96 -17.00 -10.33
C ALA A 79 -4.96 -17.41 -9.24
N GLY A 80 -3.68 -17.02 -9.36
CA GLY A 80 -2.64 -17.33 -8.38
C GLY A 80 -2.29 -18.81 -8.29
N ARG A 81 -2.46 -19.59 -9.37
CA ARG A 81 -2.10 -21.01 -9.42
C ARG A 81 -0.58 -21.20 -9.45
N PRO A 82 -0.02 -22.22 -8.77
CA PRO A 82 1.41 -22.48 -8.69
C PRO A 82 1.96 -23.08 -9.99
N GLU A 83 3.27 -23.26 -10.09
CA GLU A 83 3.87 -24.00 -11.20
C GLU A 83 3.32 -25.44 -11.27
N ASN A 84 3.15 -25.96 -12.49
CA ASN A 84 2.66 -27.31 -12.74
C ASN A 84 1.24 -27.58 -12.21
N TRP A 85 0.39 -26.54 -12.13
CA TRP A 85 -1.02 -26.69 -11.72
C TRP A 85 -1.85 -27.57 -12.67
N ALA A 86 -1.39 -27.81 -13.90
CA ALA A 86 -1.95 -28.77 -14.84
C ALA A 86 -0.88 -29.32 -15.81
N PRO A 87 -1.12 -30.47 -16.48
CA PRO A 87 -0.23 -30.99 -17.51
C PRO A 87 0.10 -29.94 -18.58
N GLY A 88 1.39 -29.73 -18.85
CA GLY A 88 1.87 -28.74 -19.81
C GLY A 88 1.95 -27.29 -19.29
N ARG A 89 1.42 -27.00 -18.09
CA ARG A 89 1.47 -25.66 -17.47
C ARG A 89 2.67 -25.53 -16.53
N LYS A 90 3.86 -25.37 -17.11
CA LYS A 90 5.13 -25.31 -16.34
C LYS A 90 5.32 -24.04 -15.51
N LYS A 91 4.59 -22.97 -15.79
CA LYS A 91 4.71 -21.68 -15.10
C LYS A 91 3.51 -21.48 -14.18
N LYS A 92 3.74 -20.83 -13.03
CA LYS A 92 2.68 -20.27 -12.21
C LYS A 92 1.92 -19.19 -12.96
N ASP A 93 0.71 -18.88 -12.51
CA ASP A 93 0.00 -17.71 -13.00
C ASP A 93 0.82 -16.44 -12.74
N PHE A 94 0.75 -15.49 -13.68
CA PHE A 94 1.49 -14.24 -13.58
C PHE A 94 1.00 -13.33 -12.45
N SER A 95 -0.24 -13.55 -11.98
CA SER A 95 -0.97 -12.71 -11.03
C SER A 95 -2.12 -13.50 -10.40
N CYS A 96 -2.67 -12.98 -9.31
CA CYS A 96 -3.90 -13.39 -8.63
C CYS A 96 -5.02 -12.33 -8.78
N SER A 97 -4.87 -11.36 -9.68
CA SER A 97 -5.76 -10.18 -9.76
C SER A 97 -7.21 -10.49 -10.09
N ASP A 98 -7.51 -11.57 -10.82
CA ASP A 98 -8.89 -11.95 -11.15
C ASP A 98 -9.60 -12.59 -9.94
N ARG A 99 -8.91 -13.53 -9.28
CA ARG A 99 -9.42 -14.15 -8.05
C ARG A 99 -9.62 -13.12 -6.96
N LEU A 100 -8.66 -12.20 -6.79
CA LEU A 100 -8.75 -11.14 -5.79
C LEU A 100 -9.80 -10.08 -6.14
N PHE A 101 -10.07 -9.81 -7.42
CA PHE A 101 -11.17 -8.95 -7.86
C PHE A 101 -12.52 -9.55 -7.45
N ALA A 102 -12.75 -10.84 -7.77
CA ALA A 102 -13.95 -11.55 -7.34
C ALA A 102 -14.08 -11.57 -5.81
N LEU A 103 -12.97 -11.81 -5.10
CA LEU A 103 -12.92 -11.84 -3.64
C LEU A 103 -13.27 -10.48 -3.00
N ASN A 104 -12.79 -9.38 -3.57
CA ASN A 104 -13.13 -8.03 -3.11
C ASN A 104 -14.62 -7.73 -3.30
N ILE A 105 -15.22 -8.17 -4.42
CA ILE A 105 -16.64 -7.95 -4.72
C ILE A 105 -17.55 -8.87 -3.88
N GLY A 106 -17.07 -10.08 -3.58
CA GLY A 106 -17.85 -11.17 -3.01
C GLY A 106 -18.57 -12.01 -4.07
N LEU A 107 -17.92 -12.27 -5.22
CA LEU A 107 -18.45 -13.14 -6.28
C LEU A 107 -17.88 -14.55 -6.18
N GLN A 108 -18.66 -15.54 -6.63
CA GLN A 108 -18.11 -16.86 -6.93
C GLN A 108 -17.07 -16.75 -8.04
N PHE A 109 -15.92 -17.41 -7.85
CA PHE A 109 -14.81 -17.36 -8.80
C PHE A 109 -14.52 -18.74 -9.39
N HIS A 110 -14.24 -18.77 -10.69
CA HIS A 110 -13.75 -19.94 -11.41
C HIS A 110 -12.60 -19.56 -12.34
N THR A 111 -11.69 -20.50 -12.62
CA THR A 111 -10.78 -20.36 -13.77
C THR A 111 -11.49 -20.75 -15.08
N PRO A 112 -10.94 -20.38 -16.26
CA PRO A 112 -11.52 -20.80 -17.53
C PRO A 112 -11.62 -22.32 -17.66
N GLU A 113 -10.60 -23.05 -17.19
CA GLU A 113 -10.59 -24.51 -17.23
C GLU A 113 -11.65 -25.13 -16.30
N GLU A 114 -11.82 -24.57 -15.10
CA GLU A 114 -12.86 -25.01 -14.15
C GLU A 114 -14.26 -24.78 -14.74
N TYR A 115 -14.50 -23.58 -15.28
CA TYR A 115 -15.85 -23.17 -15.71
C TYR A 115 -16.25 -23.77 -17.06
N PHE A 116 -15.39 -23.68 -18.08
CA PHE A 116 -15.76 -24.06 -19.45
C PHE A 116 -15.41 -25.51 -19.80
N LEU A 117 -14.41 -26.09 -19.14
CA LEU A 117 -13.94 -27.46 -19.44
C LEU A 117 -14.34 -28.47 -18.35
N GLY A 118 -14.96 -28.01 -17.26
CA GLY A 118 -15.34 -28.88 -16.14
C GLY A 118 -14.16 -29.49 -15.40
N TRP A 119 -12.98 -28.85 -15.45
CA TRP A 119 -11.80 -29.34 -14.74
C TRP A 119 -11.98 -29.19 -13.24
N LYS A 120 -11.30 -30.05 -12.48
CA LYS A 120 -11.23 -29.90 -11.02
C LYS A 120 -10.46 -28.64 -10.67
N SER A 121 -10.81 -28.06 -9.51
CA SER A 121 -10.15 -26.84 -9.07
C SER A 121 -8.67 -27.05 -8.80
N ALA A 122 -7.86 -26.12 -9.31
CA ALA A 122 -6.43 -26.12 -9.11
C ALA A 122 -6.06 -25.47 -7.77
N PRO A 123 -4.97 -25.90 -7.11
CA PRO A 123 -4.46 -25.20 -5.93
C PRO A 123 -4.07 -23.76 -6.28
N TYR A 124 -4.18 -22.86 -5.31
CA TYR A 124 -3.79 -21.45 -5.48
C TYR A 124 -3.28 -20.87 -4.16
N SER A 125 -2.53 -19.77 -4.26
CA SER A 125 -2.03 -19.02 -3.11
C SER A 125 -2.55 -17.59 -3.12
N LEU A 126 -3.05 -17.12 -1.98
CA LEU A 126 -3.38 -15.71 -1.77
C LEU A 126 -2.14 -14.93 -1.31
N PRO A 127 -2.12 -13.59 -1.46
CA PRO A 127 -1.08 -12.76 -0.87
C PRO A 127 -0.92 -13.00 0.64
N SER A 128 0.31 -12.88 1.15
CA SER A 128 0.61 -13.07 2.57
C SER A 128 -0.06 -12.05 3.48
N PHE A 129 -0.33 -10.85 2.96
CA PHE A 129 -1.05 -9.79 3.64
C PHE A 129 -2.49 -9.72 3.13
N ASP A 130 -3.45 -9.88 4.06
CA ASP A 130 -4.89 -9.75 3.80
C ASP A 130 -5.40 -8.44 4.43
N PRO A 131 -5.70 -7.40 3.64
CA PRO A 131 -6.11 -6.10 4.16
C PRO A 131 -7.45 -6.14 4.91
N ARG A 132 -8.26 -7.18 4.71
CA ARG A 132 -9.55 -7.36 5.41
C ARG A 132 -9.34 -7.78 6.87
N LYS A 133 -8.24 -8.47 7.16
CA LYS A 133 -7.90 -8.99 8.48
C LYS A 133 -7.15 -7.99 9.37
N LEU A 134 -6.90 -6.77 8.88
CA LEU A 134 -6.31 -5.74 9.71
C LEU A 134 -7.26 -5.32 10.82
N ASP A 135 -6.76 -5.47 12.05
CA ASP A 135 -7.42 -5.02 13.26
C ASP A 135 -7.17 -3.51 13.45
N SER A 136 -8.21 -2.71 13.27
CA SER A 136 -8.18 -1.26 13.51
C SER A 136 -8.21 -0.91 15.00
N THR A 137 -8.45 -1.89 15.89
CA THR A 137 -8.49 -1.72 17.35
C THR A 137 -7.19 -2.17 18.03
N SER A 138 -6.22 -2.66 17.25
CA SER A 138 -4.90 -3.00 17.77
C SER A 138 -4.28 -1.79 18.46
N ARG A 139 -3.52 -2.06 19.52
CA ARG A 139 -2.74 -1.04 20.22
C ARG A 139 -1.84 -0.28 19.25
N LEU A 140 -1.71 1.04 19.47
CA LEU A 140 -0.94 1.93 18.60
C LEU A 140 0.57 1.71 18.75
N SER A 141 1.03 1.42 19.97
CA SER A 141 2.44 1.24 20.27
C SER A 141 2.69 0.14 21.29
N ASP A 142 3.93 -0.35 21.30
CA ASP A 142 4.47 -1.20 22.35
C ASP A 142 5.66 -0.52 23.07
N PRO A 143 5.62 -0.42 24.42
CA PRO A 143 4.51 -0.83 25.29
C PRO A 143 3.26 0.07 25.12
N PRO A 144 2.04 -0.43 25.45
CA PRO A 144 0.79 0.34 25.27
C PRO A 144 0.72 1.63 26.12
N SER A 145 1.43 1.64 27.25
CA SER A 145 1.50 2.78 28.18
C SER A 145 2.63 3.76 27.85
N ALA A 146 3.35 3.56 26.74
CA ALA A 146 4.43 4.44 26.35
C ALA A 146 3.94 5.86 26.09
N SER A 147 4.63 6.85 26.66
CA SER A 147 4.35 8.25 26.33
C SER A 147 4.91 8.57 24.95
N LEU A 148 4.06 9.06 24.05
CA LEU A 148 4.49 9.47 22.71
C LEU A 148 5.32 10.76 22.73
N THR A 149 5.24 11.54 23.81
CA THR A 149 5.97 12.81 23.98
C THR A 149 6.69 12.89 25.32
N SER A 150 7.62 13.81 25.44
CA SER A 150 8.38 14.13 26.65
C SER A 150 8.13 15.58 27.06
N THR A 151 8.22 15.86 28.37
CA THR A 151 8.26 17.24 28.88
C THR A 151 9.64 17.87 28.72
N GLU A 152 10.68 17.05 28.69
CA GLU A 152 12.06 17.46 28.42
C GLU A 152 12.35 17.48 26.93
N THR A 153 13.26 18.36 26.51
CA THR A 153 13.74 18.42 25.13
C THR A 153 14.34 17.08 24.71
N GLU A 154 13.92 16.59 23.55
CA GLU A 154 14.38 15.29 23.01
C GLU A 154 14.46 15.26 21.49
N VAL A 155 15.12 14.23 20.96
CA VAL A 155 15.09 13.88 19.54
C VAL A 155 14.40 12.53 19.36
N ILE A 156 13.35 12.49 18.56
CA ILE A 156 12.69 11.25 18.13
C ILE A 156 13.15 10.91 16.71
N VAL A 157 13.74 9.73 16.53
CA VAL A 157 14.16 9.21 15.22
C VAL A 157 13.17 8.17 14.73
N ALA A 158 12.52 8.44 13.60
CA ALA A 158 11.62 7.48 12.98
C ALA A 158 12.40 6.40 12.23
N VAL A 159 11.97 5.14 12.34
CA VAL A 159 12.53 4.01 11.58
C VAL A 159 11.38 3.22 10.99
N GLY A 160 11.37 3.03 9.67
CA GLY A 160 10.32 2.23 9.03
C GLY A 160 10.26 2.43 7.53
N TYR A 161 9.60 1.51 6.82
CA TYR A 161 9.42 1.57 5.38
C TYR A 161 8.90 2.95 4.93
N PRO A 162 9.30 3.44 3.74
CA PRO A 162 8.56 4.54 3.11
C PRO A 162 7.08 4.14 2.97
N ALA A 163 6.18 5.12 2.98
CA ALA A 163 4.73 4.89 2.97
C ALA A 163 4.17 4.03 4.12
N ALA A 164 4.92 3.76 5.20
CA ALA A 164 4.42 3.07 6.39
C ALA A 164 3.47 3.90 7.29
N GLY A 165 3.15 5.15 6.92
CA GLY A 165 2.29 6.04 7.71
C GLY A 165 3.03 6.93 8.71
N LYS A 166 4.37 6.96 8.70
CA LYS A 166 5.21 7.75 9.63
C LYS A 166 4.86 9.23 9.67
N SER A 167 4.85 9.90 8.52
CA SER A 167 4.51 11.32 8.43
C SER A 167 3.11 11.61 8.97
N THR A 168 2.13 10.77 8.61
CA THR A 168 0.76 10.88 9.13
C THR A 168 0.75 10.74 10.66
N PHE A 169 1.42 9.71 11.20
CA PHE A 169 1.52 9.49 12.63
C PHE A 169 2.11 10.72 13.36
N PHE A 170 3.21 11.28 12.86
CA PHE A 170 3.83 12.45 13.49
C PHE A 170 2.94 13.68 13.41
N HIS A 171 2.33 13.96 12.26
CA HIS A 171 1.41 15.09 12.10
C HIS A 171 0.16 14.97 12.97
N THR A 172 -0.29 13.74 13.26
CA THR A 172 -1.46 13.50 14.12
C THR A 172 -1.11 13.58 15.60
N HIS A 173 0.00 12.96 16.04
CA HIS A 173 0.25 12.72 17.45
C HIS A 173 1.34 13.60 18.07
N ILE A 174 2.35 14.02 17.29
CA ILE A 174 3.58 14.63 17.82
C ILE A 174 3.71 16.12 17.46
N ILE A 175 3.50 16.48 16.20
CA ILE A 175 3.63 17.88 15.75
C ILE A 175 2.65 18.83 16.45
N PRO A 176 1.38 18.47 16.71
CA PRO A 176 0.47 19.30 17.48
C PRO A 176 0.93 19.56 18.92
N LYS A 177 1.93 18.82 19.42
CA LYS A 177 2.53 18.99 20.74
C LYS A 177 3.77 19.90 20.75
N GLY A 178 4.08 20.55 19.62
CA GLY A 178 5.14 21.57 19.51
C GLY A 178 6.49 21.05 19.02
N TYR A 179 6.59 19.79 18.60
CA TYR A 179 7.83 19.23 18.06
C TYR A 179 8.16 19.84 16.70
N VAL A 180 9.45 20.06 16.45
CA VAL A 180 9.94 20.47 15.14
C VAL A 180 9.98 19.28 14.20
N TYR A 181 9.29 19.40 13.07
CA TYR A 181 9.28 18.38 12.04
C TYR A 181 10.47 18.54 11.09
N VAL A 182 11.34 17.54 11.04
CA VAL A 182 12.49 17.48 10.12
C VAL A 182 12.31 16.29 9.19
N ASN A 183 12.24 16.56 7.89
CA ASN A 183 12.06 15.55 6.85
C ASN A 183 13.01 15.86 5.67
N ARG A 184 13.65 14.84 5.13
CA ARG A 184 14.61 14.97 4.02
C ARG A 184 13.95 15.30 2.70
N ASP A 185 12.73 14.86 2.46
CA ASP A 185 12.00 15.12 1.20
C ASP A 185 11.76 16.63 1.00
N THR A 186 11.61 17.39 2.09
CA THR A 186 11.46 18.86 2.05
C THR A 186 12.80 19.60 2.15
N LEU A 187 13.77 19.05 2.89
CA LEU A 187 15.07 19.68 3.14
C LEU A 187 16.17 19.29 2.13
N GLY A 188 15.92 18.30 1.29
CA GLY A 188 16.78 17.81 0.20
C GLY A 188 17.92 16.87 0.64
N SER A 189 18.73 17.27 1.62
CA SER A 189 19.94 16.54 2.03
C SER A 189 19.90 16.10 3.50
N TRP A 190 20.66 15.06 3.85
CA TRP A 190 20.74 14.62 5.25
C TRP A 190 21.49 15.64 6.12
N GLN A 191 22.42 16.39 5.53
CA GLN A 191 23.15 17.48 6.19
C GLN A 191 22.19 18.59 6.61
N ASN A 192 21.27 18.97 5.72
CA ASN A 192 20.24 19.96 6.03
C ASN A 192 19.31 19.47 7.15
N CYS A 193 18.98 18.18 7.19
CA CYS A 193 18.23 17.60 8.31
C CYS A 193 18.99 17.69 9.63
N VAL A 194 20.29 17.38 9.64
CA VAL A 194 21.16 17.50 10.82
C VAL A 194 21.21 18.95 11.29
N SER A 195 21.50 19.91 10.42
CA SER A 195 21.55 21.33 10.78
C SER A 195 20.21 21.87 11.27
N ALA A 196 19.08 21.42 10.69
CA ALA A 196 17.75 21.78 11.17
C ALA A 196 17.47 21.22 12.58
N CYS A 197 17.90 19.98 12.85
CA CYS A 197 17.80 19.38 14.17
C CYS A 197 18.65 20.13 15.20
N GLU A 198 19.92 20.41 14.90
CA GLU A 198 20.82 21.17 15.79
C GLU A 198 20.26 22.56 16.13
N ARG A 199 19.75 23.28 15.13
CA ARG A 199 19.14 24.61 15.33
C ARG A 199 17.92 24.54 16.23
N ALA A 200 17.02 23.58 16.01
CA ALA A 200 15.83 23.41 16.84
C ALA A 200 16.18 23.08 18.31
N LEU A 201 17.20 22.24 18.53
CA LEU A 201 17.67 21.93 19.89
C LEU A 201 18.30 23.14 20.58
N LYS A 202 19.06 23.99 19.87
CA LYS A 202 19.59 25.25 20.42
C LYS A 202 18.49 26.22 20.84
N GLU A 203 17.33 26.16 20.19
CA GLU A 203 16.13 26.94 20.54
C GLU A 203 15.31 26.27 21.66
N GLY A 204 15.78 25.16 22.25
CA GLY A 204 15.10 24.43 23.32
C GLY A 204 13.86 23.66 22.87
N ARG A 205 13.77 23.28 21.58
CA ARG A 205 12.59 22.58 21.01
C ARG A 205 12.90 21.12 20.71
N SER A 206 12.00 20.22 21.09
CA SER A 206 12.08 18.80 20.72
C SER A 206 11.92 18.61 19.21
N VAL A 207 12.56 17.58 18.66
CA VAL A 207 12.65 17.36 17.21
C VAL A 207 12.20 15.96 16.85
N VAL A 208 11.42 15.84 15.77
CA VAL A 208 11.15 14.56 15.09
C VAL A 208 11.91 14.51 13.78
N ILE A 209 12.63 13.42 13.56
CA ILE A 209 13.28 13.07 12.30
C ILE A 209 12.41 12.07 11.53
N ASP A 210 11.55 12.54 10.64
CA ASP A 210 10.71 11.70 9.78
C ASP A 210 11.42 11.37 8.47
N ASN A 211 12.40 10.48 8.58
CA ASN A 211 13.07 9.83 7.46
C ASN A 211 12.91 8.31 7.58
N THR A 212 13.35 7.55 6.58
CA THR A 212 13.28 6.07 6.65
C THR A 212 14.28 5.46 7.64
N ASN A 213 15.48 6.04 7.74
CA ASN A 213 16.58 5.67 8.64
C ASN A 213 16.82 4.14 8.77
N PRO A 214 17.06 3.43 7.65
CA PRO A 214 17.08 1.96 7.63
C PRO A 214 18.25 1.36 8.41
N ASP A 215 19.41 2.00 8.39
CA ASP A 215 20.67 1.45 8.92
C ASP A 215 21.22 2.26 10.12
N PRO A 216 22.16 1.69 10.90
CA PRO A 216 22.73 2.36 12.07
C PRO A 216 23.55 3.62 11.71
N GLU A 217 24.18 3.67 10.54
CA GLU A 217 24.99 4.83 10.13
C GLU A 217 24.12 6.07 9.92
N SER A 218 22.96 5.88 9.29
CA SER A 218 21.94 6.91 9.09
C SER A 218 21.38 7.42 10.44
N ARG A 219 21.13 6.51 11.38
CA ARG A 219 20.60 6.85 12.73
C ARG A 219 21.64 7.54 13.61
N LYS A 220 22.90 7.10 13.55
CA LYS A 220 24.03 7.64 14.32
C LYS A 220 24.18 9.16 14.16
N ARG A 221 23.82 9.71 13.00
CA ARG A 221 23.84 11.16 12.72
C ARG A 221 22.98 11.94 13.72
N TYR A 222 21.76 11.46 14.00
CA TYR A 222 20.83 12.13 14.89
C TYR A 222 21.06 11.78 16.36
N VAL A 223 21.48 10.54 16.65
CA VAL A 223 21.91 10.17 18.00
C VAL A 223 23.12 11.00 18.43
N GLY A 224 24.07 11.25 17.53
CA GLY A 224 25.22 12.11 17.76
C GLY A 224 24.82 13.56 18.08
N VAL A 225 23.85 14.11 17.34
CA VAL A 225 23.30 15.46 17.58
C VAL A 225 22.65 15.55 18.96
N ALA A 226 21.79 14.57 19.30
CA ALA A 226 21.13 14.53 20.61
C ALA A 226 22.16 14.44 21.76
N LYS A 227 23.16 13.58 21.62
CA LYS A 227 24.24 13.42 22.60
C LYS A 227 25.06 14.70 22.77
N ALA A 228 25.41 15.38 21.67
CA ALA A 228 26.16 16.63 21.72
C ALA A 228 25.37 17.77 22.38
N ALA A 229 24.05 17.77 22.22
CA ALA A 229 23.15 18.72 22.88
C ALA A 229 22.77 18.32 24.32
N GLY A 230 23.21 17.15 24.81
CA GLY A 230 22.90 16.67 26.15
C GLY A 230 21.43 16.27 26.36
N VAL A 231 20.70 15.96 25.28
CA VAL A 231 19.27 15.60 25.32
C VAL A 231 19.05 14.12 25.06
N SER A 232 17.88 13.61 25.46
CA SER A 232 17.51 12.21 25.20
C SER A 232 17.20 11.98 23.72
N CYS A 233 17.45 10.74 23.25
CA CYS A 233 17.16 10.33 21.88
C CYS A 233 16.33 9.05 21.91
N ARG A 234 15.10 9.08 21.39
CA ARG A 234 14.22 7.91 21.28
C ARG A 234 14.07 7.46 19.85
N CYS A 235 13.81 6.17 19.65
CA CYS A 235 13.52 5.59 18.35
C CYS A 235 12.06 5.18 18.26
N PHE A 236 11.36 5.64 17.23
CA PHE A 236 10.01 5.16 16.91
C PHE A 236 10.11 4.22 15.72
N HIS A 237 10.08 2.92 16.01
CA HIS A 237 10.18 1.84 15.02
C HIS A 237 8.80 1.43 14.52
N PHE A 238 8.44 1.87 13.32
CA PHE A 238 7.19 1.52 12.67
C PHE A 238 7.23 0.09 12.13
N THR A 239 6.36 -0.77 12.64
CA THR A 239 6.39 -2.22 12.40
C THR A 239 5.70 -2.64 11.10
N ALA A 240 5.30 -1.69 10.26
CA ALA A 240 4.66 -1.99 8.99
C ALA A 240 5.56 -2.89 8.13
N THR A 241 5.02 -4.01 7.67
CA THR A 241 5.70 -4.91 6.73
C THR A 241 5.84 -4.28 5.35
N LEU A 242 6.67 -4.88 4.49
CA LEU A 242 6.79 -4.50 3.08
C LEU A 242 5.42 -4.46 2.39
N GLU A 243 4.62 -5.51 2.57
CA GLU A 243 3.31 -5.64 1.92
C GLU A 243 2.31 -4.62 2.44
N GLN A 244 2.29 -4.36 3.76
CA GLN A 244 1.46 -3.29 4.35
C GLN A 244 1.85 -1.91 3.83
N ALA A 245 3.15 -1.61 3.74
CA ALA A 245 3.63 -0.32 3.25
C ALA A 245 3.34 -0.11 1.75
N LYS A 246 3.49 -1.17 0.93
CA LYS A 246 3.10 -1.17 -0.49
C LYS A 246 1.60 -0.98 -0.67
N HIS A 247 0.79 -1.70 0.11
CA HIS A 247 -0.66 -1.56 0.11
C HIS A 247 -1.08 -0.13 0.49
N ASN A 248 -0.48 0.43 1.55
CA ASN A 248 -0.75 1.80 1.98
C ASN A 248 -0.34 2.83 0.93
N ASN A 249 0.80 2.63 0.25
CA ASN A 249 1.22 3.48 -0.87
C ASN A 249 0.17 3.49 -2.00
N ARG A 250 -0.32 2.32 -2.41
CA ARG A 250 -1.37 2.22 -3.45
C ARG A 250 -2.67 2.85 -3.01
N PHE A 251 -3.08 2.63 -1.76
CA PHE A 251 -4.25 3.29 -1.20
C PHE A 251 -4.13 4.82 -1.28
N ARG A 252 -2.99 5.38 -0.89
CA ARG A 252 -2.73 6.83 -0.96
C ARG A 252 -2.64 7.36 -2.38
N GLU A 253 -2.22 6.54 -3.35
CA GLU A 253 -2.30 6.88 -4.79
C GLU A 253 -3.75 6.93 -5.31
N MET A 254 -4.66 6.18 -4.69
CA MET A 254 -6.06 6.07 -5.13
C MET A 254 -7.00 7.08 -4.46
N VAL A 255 -6.73 7.46 -3.21
CA VAL A 255 -7.62 8.36 -2.46
C VAL A 255 -7.40 9.82 -2.89
N PRO A 256 -8.48 10.56 -3.23
CA PRO A 256 -8.39 12.00 -3.43
C PRO A 256 -7.88 12.68 -2.17
N SER A 257 -6.79 13.43 -2.28
CA SER A 257 -6.23 14.21 -1.18
C SER A 257 -5.78 15.60 -1.66
N GLY A 258 -5.84 16.59 -0.77
CA GLY A 258 -5.47 17.98 -1.08
C GLY A 258 -3.97 18.19 -1.34
N SER A 259 -3.13 17.17 -1.11
CA SER A 259 -1.71 17.17 -1.46
C SER A 259 -1.39 15.93 -2.28
N LYS A 260 -0.73 16.09 -3.43
CA LYS A 260 -0.41 14.96 -4.31
C LYS A 260 0.53 14.00 -3.57
N HIS A 261 0.07 12.76 -3.33
CA HIS A 261 0.95 11.73 -2.76
C HIS A 261 2.11 11.46 -3.72
N ALA A 262 3.34 11.68 -3.25
CA ALA A 262 4.54 11.31 -4.00
C ALA A 262 4.60 9.78 -4.09
N LYS A 263 4.49 9.26 -5.31
CA LYS A 263 4.52 7.82 -5.60
C LYS A 263 5.85 7.22 -5.14
N VAL A 264 5.78 6.26 -4.22
CA VAL A 264 6.94 5.44 -3.84
C VAL A 264 7.02 4.24 -4.77
N ASN A 265 8.12 4.12 -5.53
CA ASN A 265 8.33 2.98 -6.43
C ASN A 265 8.92 1.76 -5.68
N ASP A 266 8.83 0.58 -6.31
CA ASP A 266 9.32 -0.68 -5.74
C ASP A 266 10.82 -0.65 -5.42
N MET A 267 11.63 0.07 -6.20
CA MET A 267 13.07 0.16 -5.95
C MET A 267 13.37 0.79 -4.58
N VAL A 268 12.60 1.80 -4.16
CA VAL A 268 12.79 2.43 -2.85
C VAL A 268 12.44 1.45 -1.72
N PHE A 269 11.36 0.67 -1.85
CA PHE A 269 11.00 -0.35 -0.86
C PHE A 269 12.06 -1.45 -0.75
N HIS A 270 12.56 -1.95 -1.89
CA HIS A 270 13.60 -2.98 -1.90
C HIS A 270 14.94 -2.45 -1.39
N SER A 271 15.29 -1.21 -1.73
CA SER A 271 16.47 -0.54 -1.18
C SER A 271 16.37 -0.41 0.33
N TYR A 272 15.24 0.04 0.87
CA TYR A 272 15.01 0.07 2.32
C TYR A 272 15.20 -1.31 2.95
N LYS A 273 14.53 -2.34 2.41
CA LYS A 273 14.61 -3.71 2.93
C LYS A 273 16.05 -4.25 2.93
N LYS A 274 16.83 -3.93 1.89
CA LYS A 274 18.23 -4.35 1.76
C LYS A 274 19.13 -3.75 2.84
N HIS A 275 18.92 -2.48 3.20
CA HIS A 275 19.76 -1.77 4.17
C HIS A 275 19.21 -1.82 5.59
N PHE A 276 17.99 -2.32 5.79
CA PHE A 276 17.34 -2.31 7.09
C PHE A 276 18.08 -3.17 8.11
N VAL A 277 18.44 -2.54 9.22
CA VAL A 277 18.92 -3.18 10.45
C VAL A 277 18.04 -2.69 11.58
N ALA A 278 17.43 -3.63 12.32
CA ALA A 278 16.55 -3.32 13.44
C ALA A 278 17.25 -2.38 14.45
N PRO A 279 16.57 -1.34 14.94
CA PRO A 279 17.17 -0.41 15.89
C PRO A 279 17.46 -1.09 17.22
N ALA A 280 18.58 -0.75 17.84
CA ALA A 280 19.00 -1.30 19.14
C ALA A 280 19.39 -0.21 20.14
N LEU A 281 19.16 -0.45 21.43
CA LEU A 281 19.52 0.50 22.50
C LEU A 281 21.03 0.81 22.52
N SER A 282 21.86 -0.16 22.10
CA SER A 282 23.31 0.01 21.96
C SER A 282 23.73 1.09 20.96
N GLU A 283 22.83 1.56 20.10
CA GLU A 283 23.07 2.70 19.21
C GLU A 283 23.09 4.04 19.95
N GLY A 284 22.60 4.09 21.20
CA GLY A 284 22.51 5.29 22.02
C GLY A 284 21.08 5.85 22.17
N PHE A 285 20.06 5.06 21.85
CA PHE A 285 18.67 5.42 22.15
C PHE A 285 18.34 5.18 23.63
N SER A 286 17.62 6.10 24.26
CA SER A 286 17.10 5.93 25.61
C SER A 286 15.91 4.98 25.67
N GLU A 287 15.13 4.90 24.59
CA GLU A 287 13.96 4.04 24.44
C GLU A 287 13.71 3.74 22.96
N ILE A 288 13.18 2.55 22.67
CA ILE A 288 12.69 2.17 21.34
C ILE A 288 11.22 1.79 21.47
N LEU A 289 10.34 2.64 20.92
CA LEU A 289 8.92 2.36 20.83
C LEU A 289 8.62 1.65 19.51
N GLN A 290 7.90 0.54 19.59
CA GLN A 290 7.33 -0.05 18.38
C GLN A 290 6.01 0.65 18.07
N ILE A 291 5.84 1.15 16.85
CA ILE A 291 4.62 1.79 16.39
C ILE A 291 3.93 0.86 15.40
N HIS A 292 2.77 0.34 15.78
CA HIS A 292 2.06 -0.65 14.96
C HIS A 292 1.37 -0.02 13.76
N PHE A 293 1.20 -0.82 12.71
CA PHE A 293 0.48 -0.41 11.52
C PHE A 293 -1.03 -0.48 11.76
N VAL A 294 -1.58 0.59 12.36
CA VAL A 294 -3.01 0.74 12.64
C VAL A 294 -3.57 1.84 11.72
N PRO A 295 -4.33 1.49 10.67
CA PRO A 295 -4.82 2.47 9.74
C PRO A 295 -5.97 3.28 10.35
N HIS A 296 -5.97 4.59 10.10
CA HIS A 296 -7.07 5.50 10.44
C HIS A 296 -7.71 6.01 9.15
N PHE A 297 -9.04 5.92 9.06
CA PHE A 297 -9.79 6.31 7.86
C PHE A 297 -10.61 7.56 8.12
N LYS A 298 -10.69 8.43 7.10
CA LYS A 298 -11.51 9.65 7.15
C LYS A 298 -13.02 9.37 7.04
N ASP A 299 -13.38 8.28 6.36
CA ASP A 299 -14.76 7.90 6.06
C ASP A 299 -14.84 6.38 5.73
N ASN A 300 -16.07 5.84 5.73
CA ASN A 300 -16.34 4.43 5.42
C ASN A 300 -15.94 4.05 3.99
N GLN A 301 -15.95 4.99 3.04
CA GLN A 301 -15.55 4.73 1.66
C GLN A 301 -14.05 4.45 1.58
N SER A 302 -13.25 5.23 2.30
CA SER A 302 -11.80 5.08 2.42
C SER A 302 -11.46 3.76 3.12
N GLU A 303 -12.17 3.41 4.18
CA GLU A 303 -12.00 2.10 4.83
C GLU A 303 -12.32 0.95 3.88
N THR A 304 -13.46 1.03 3.19
CA THR A 304 -13.89 0.01 2.21
C THR A 304 -12.87 -0.15 1.10
N LEU A 305 -12.28 0.95 0.61
CA LEU A 305 -11.23 0.90 -0.40
C LEU A 305 -9.94 0.29 0.17
N PHE A 306 -9.56 0.65 1.39
CA PHE A 306 -8.36 0.12 2.03
C PHE A 306 -8.46 -1.37 2.32
N ARG A 307 -9.64 -1.89 2.66
CA ARG A 307 -9.86 -3.32 2.93
C ARG A 307 -9.87 -4.18 1.66
N GLN A 308 -9.82 -3.59 0.47
CA GLN A 308 -9.67 -4.34 -0.78
C GLN A 308 -8.23 -4.76 -1.01
N PHE A 309 -8.02 -5.95 -1.57
CA PHE A 309 -6.75 -6.24 -2.24
C PHE A 309 -6.53 -5.21 -3.36
N SER A 310 -5.33 -4.62 -3.43
CA SER A 310 -4.98 -3.59 -4.41
C SER A 310 -3.86 -4.00 -5.38
N GLU A 311 -3.30 -5.19 -5.17
CA GLU A 311 -2.32 -5.85 -6.05
C GLU A 311 -2.59 -7.35 -6.04
N GLY A 312 -2.37 -8.00 -7.18
CA GLY A 312 -2.49 -9.44 -7.36
C GLY A 312 -1.43 -9.95 -8.30
#